data_AF-A0A831YBV0-F1
#
_entry.id   AF-A0A831YBV0-F1
#
_cell.length_a   1.000
_cell.length_b   1.000
_cell.length_c   1.000
_cell.angle_alpha   90.00
_cell.angle_beta   90.00
_cell.angle_gamma   90.00
#
_symmetry.space_group_name_H-M   'P 1'
#
loop_
_entity.id
_entity.type
_entity.pdbx_description
1 polymer ?
#
loop_
_entity_poly.entity_id
_entity_poly.type
_entity_poly.pdbx_seq_one_letter_code
_entity_poly.pdbx_strand_id
1 'polypeptide(L)'
;MKVKVDMATIKIKNVKQGEVLNVEGTGYLECRLTFISEGSYKVLIKTENEEITVNGKGLSRILLSTDSFTLEFQSVEKDLKVVLNNIKDYFFDILSEN
;
A
#
# COMPACT_ATOMS: atom_id res chain seq x y z
N MET A 1 -3.57 1.42 -12.92
CA MET A 1 -2.65 2.59 -12.86
C MET A 1 -1.36 2.17 -12.15
N LYS A 2 -0.20 2.67 -12.59
CA LYS A 2 1.08 2.35 -11.95
C LYS A 2 1.51 3.50 -11.05
N VAL A 3 1.83 3.21 -9.79
CA VAL A 3 2.26 4.17 -8.78
C VAL A 3 3.70 3.85 -8.43
N LYS A 4 4.62 4.72 -8.85
CA LYS A 4 6.02 4.67 -8.42
C LYS A 4 6.15 5.39 -7.08
N VAL A 5 6.79 4.74 -6.11
CA VAL A 5 6.95 5.28 -4.76
C VAL A 5 8.40 5.68 -4.54
N ASP A 6 8.76 6.86 -5.05
CA ASP A 6 10.11 7.45 -4.96
C ASP A 6 10.33 8.23 -3.64
N MET A 7 9.30 8.37 -2.81
CA MET A 7 9.32 9.08 -1.53
C MET A 7 8.79 8.19 -0.41
N ALA A 8 9.21 8.45 0.83
CA ALA A 8 8.82 7.64 1.99
C ALA A 8 7.31 7.54 2.22
N THR A 9 6.51 8.53 1.81
CA THR A 9 5.06 8.50 1.96
C THR A 9 4.34 8.99 0.70
N ILE A 10 3.37 8.22 0.21
CA ILE A 10 2.47 8.62 -0.88
C ILE A 10 1.01 8.47 -0.46
N LYS A 11 0.18 9.44 -0.84
CA LYS A 11 -1.26 9.43 -0.58
C LYS A 11 -2.06 9.38 -1.87
N ILE A 12 -2.87 8.34 -2.00
CA ILE A 12 -3.81 8.11 -3.09
C ILE A 12 -5.21 8.40 -2.56
N LYS A 13 -5.99 9.20 -3.29
CA LYS A 13 -7.35 9.61 -2.89
C LYS A 13 -8.35 9.19 -3.96
N ASN A 14 -9.60 9.02 -3.55
CA ASN A 14 -10.74 8.83 -4.45
C ASN A 14 -10.62 7.57 -5.30
N VAL A 15 -10.09 6.49 -4.71
CA VAL A 15 -9.95 5.20 -5.38
C VAL A 15 -11.34 4.61 -5.64
N LYS A 16 -11.55 4.09 -6.84
CA LYS A 16 -12.85 3.55 -7.26
C LYS A 16 -12.89 2.03 -7.19
N GLN A 17 -14.10 1.49 -7.09
CA GLN A 17 -14.32 0.05 -7.26
C GLN A 17 -13.85 -0.40 -8.66
N GLY A 18 -13.19 -1.55 -8.71
CA GLY A 18 -12.62 -2.14 -9.92
C GLY A 18 -11.28 -1.53 -10.33
N GLU A 19 -10.81 -0.51 -9.63
CA GLU A 19 -9.48 0.05 -9.88
C GLU A 19 -8.40 -0.94 -9.44
N VAL A 20 -7.31 -0.98 -10.21
CA VAL A 20 -6.12 -1.77 -9.92
C VAL A 20 -4.91 -0.85 -9.90
N LEU A 21 -4.20 -0.85 -8.78
CA LEU A 21 -3.00 -0.06 -8.56
C LEU A 21 -1.80 -0.98 -8.43
N ASN A 22 -0.85 -0.85 -9.35
CA ASN A 22 0.43 -1.54 -9.27
C ASN A 22 1.40 -0.59 -8.57
N VAL A 23 1.84 -0.97 -7.38
CA VAL A 23 2.76 -0.21 -6.56
C VAL A 23 4.14 -0.82 -6.71
N GLU A 24 5.11 0.03 -7.06
CA GLU A 24 6.53 -0.34 -7.11
C GLU A 24 7.31 0.70 -6.30
N GLY A 25 7.91 0.26 -5.20
CA GLY A 25 8.87 1.03 -4.44
C GLY A 25 10.26 1.03 -5.09
N THR A 26 11.08 1.98 -4.68
CA THR A 26 12.45 2.14 -5.16
C THR A 26 13.47 1.69 -4.10
N GLY A 27 13.44 0.41 -3.71
CA GLY A 27 14.48 -0.20 -2.88
C GLY A 27 14.22 -0.14 -1.37
N TYR A 28 12.95 -0.19 -0.96
CA TYR A 28 12.55 -0.26 0.44
C TYR A 28 12.21 -1.72 0.80
N LEU A 29 12.53 -2.17 2.01
CA LEU A 29 12.25 -3.57 2.40
C LEU A 29 10.80 -3.79 2.82
N GLU A 30 10.14 -2.75 3.34
CA GLU A 30 8.81 -2.86 3.90
C GLU A 30 7.92 -1.67 3.48
N CYS A 31 6.62 -1.93 3.36
CA CYS A 31 5.62 -0.92 3.10
C CYS A 31 4.46 -1.03 4.10
N ARG A 32 4.14 0.07 4.76
CA ARG A 32 2.94 0.21 5.58
C ARG A 32 1.84 0.90 4.80
N LEU A 33 0.77 0.15 4.55
CA LEU A 33 -0.46 0.61 3.97
C LEU A 33 -1.43 1.09 5.06
N THR A 34 -2.02 2.26 4.86
CA THR A 34 -3.15 2.74 5.67
C THR A 34 -4.33 3.05 4.76
N PHE A 35 -5.42 2.31 4.95
CA PHE A 35 -6.69 2.53 4.29
C PHE A 35 -7.58 3.39 5.19
N ILE A 36 -8.22 4.42 4.61
CA ILE A 36 -9.07 5.37 5.33
C ILE A 36 -10.32 5.63 4.47
N SER A 37 -11.48 5.20 4.93
CA SER A 37 -12.78 5.46 4.30
C SER A 37 -13.86 5.70 5.35
N GLU A 38 -14.86 6.50 5.01
CA GLU A 38 -16.07 6.63 5.84
C GLU A 38 -17.07 5.48 5.62
N GLY A 39 -16.85 4.65 4.60
CA GLY A 39 -17.66 3.50 4.24
C GLY A 39 -16.92 2.19 4.41
N SER A 40 -17.60 1.09 4.10
CA SER A 40 -16.98 -0.22 4.03
C SER A 40 -16.18 -0.35 2.73
N TYR A 41 -15.10 -1.12 2.78
CA TYR A 41 -14.29 -1.42 1.62
C TYR A 41 -13.73 -2.84 1.68
N LYS A 42 -13.48 -3.39 0.50
CA LYS A 42 -12.78 -4.64 0.28
C LYS A 42 -11.65 -4.41 -0.70
N VAL A 43 -10.42 -4.66 -0.26
CA VAL A 43 -9.21 -4.52 -1.07
C VAL A 43 -8.47 -5.86 -1.06
N LEU A 44 -8.06 -6.29 -2.24
CA LEU A 44 -7.20 -7.44 -2.43
C LEU A 44 -5.78 -6.95 -2.68
N ILE A 45 -4.84 -7.40 -1.86
CA ILE A 45 -3.43 -7.09 -1.95
C ILE A 45 -2.72 -8.33 -2.48
N LYS A 46 -2.04 -8.22 -3.61
CA LYS A 46 -1.25 -9.32 -4.19
C LYS A 46 0.22 -8.94 -4.17
N THR A 47 1.03 -9.74 -3.51
CA THR A 47 2.49 -9.69 -3.60
C THR A 47 2.97 -10.86 -4.46
N GLU A 48 4.28 -11.03 -4.64
CA GLU A 48 4.82 -12.21 -5.32
C GLU A 48 4.57 -13.52 -4.56
N ASN A 49 4.47 -13.46 -3.23
CA ASN A 49 4.44 -14.63 -2.36
C ASN A 49 3.08 -14.89 -1.72
N GLU A 50 2.21 -13.87 -1.65
CA GLU A 50 0.97 -13.95 -0.90
C GLU A 50 -0.15 -13.09 -1.49
N GLU A 51 -1.39 -13.48 -1.17
CA GLU A 51 -2.59 -12.73 -1.47
C GLU A 51 -3.35 -12.47 -0.17
N ILE A 52 -3.56 -11.19 0.16
CA ILE A 52 -4.19 -10.74 1.41
C ILE A 52 -5.49 -10.01 1.05
N THR A 53 -6.61 -10.46 1.60
CA THR A 53 -7.89 -9.74 1.49
C THR A 53 -8.12 -8.88 2.73
N VAL A 54 -8.29 -7.58 2.53
CA VAL A 54 -8.62 -6.61 3.58
C VAL A 54 -10.08 -6.22 3.46
N ASN A 55 -10.90 -6.65 4.43
CA ASN A 55 -12.26 -6.16 4.61
C ASN A 55 -12.25 -5.14 5.75
N GLY A 56 -12.45 -3.87 5.43
CA GLY A 56 -12.33 -2.77 6.39
C GLY A 56 -13.52 -1.83 6.38
N LYS A 57 -13.64 -1.06 7.47
CA LYS A 57 -14.56 0.07 7.62
C LYS A 57 -13.88 1.11 8.48
N GLY A 58 -13.85 2.36 8.06
CA GLY A 58 -13.07 3.37 8.78
C GLY A 58 -11.59 3.29 8.42
N LEU A 59 -10.78 2.75 9.34
CA LEU A 59 -9.32 2.74 9.23
C LEU A 59 -8.76 1.32 9.34
N SER A 60 -7.91 0.93 8.40
CA SER A 60 -7.11 -0.30 8.49
C SER A 60 -5.65 0.01 8.21
N ARG A 61 -4.74 -0.67 8.93
CA ARG A 61 -3.30 -0.58 8.73
C ARG A 61 -2.77 -1.97 8.45
N ILE A 62 -2.01 -2.11 7.38
CA ILE A 62 -1.39 -3.36 6.94
C ILE A 62 0.10 -3.09 6.78
N LEU A 63 0.94 -4.00 7.25
CA LEU A 63 2.37 -4.00 7.03
C LEU A 63 2.68 -5.10 6.02
N LEU A 64 3.43 -4.78 4.98
CA LEU A 64 3.91 -5.70 3.97
C LEU A 64 5.44 -5.73 4.03
N SER A 65 6.02 -6.93 4.00
CA SER A 65 7.46 -7.14 3.90
C SER A 65 7.94 -7.10 2.44
N THR A 66 7.39 -6.16 1.67
CA THR A 66 7.75 -5.87 0.28
C THR A 66 7.34 -4.44 -0.04
N ASP A 67 8.06 -3.79 -0.96
CA ASP A 67 7.70 -2.51 -1.54
C ASP A 67 7.08 -2.65 -2.95
N SER A 68 6.92 -3.88 -3.45
CA SER A 68 6.29 -4.19 -4.74
C SER A 68 5.05 -5.07 -4.54
N PHE A 69 3.88 -4.55 -4.94
CA PHE A 69 2.60 -5.25 -4.80
C PHE A 69 1.50 -4.61 -5.65
N THR A 70 0.41 -5.35 -5.84
CA THR A 70 -0.80 -4.89 -6.53
C THR A 70 -1.94 -4.74 -5.54
N LEU A 71 -2.69 -3.64 -5.63
CA LEU A 71 -3.93 -3.40 -4.91
C LEU A 71 -5.10 -3.46 -5.89
N GLU A 72 -6.08 -4.31 -5.62
CA GLU A 72 -7.31 -4.45 -6.39
C GLU A 72 -8.50 -4.09 -5.48
N PHE A 73 -9.23 -3.03 -5.86
CA PHE A 73 -10.30 -2.45 -5.04
C PHE A 73 -11.63 -3.09 -5.41
N GLN A 74 -11.95 -4.22 -4.77
CA GLN A 74 -13.13 -5.04 -5.10
C GLN A 74 -14.47 -4.39 -4.72
N SER A 75 -14.50 -3.65 -3.61
CA SER A 75 -15.69 -2.90 -3.16
C SER A 75 -15.26 -1.64 -2.42
N VAL A 76 -15.87 -0.51 -2.75
CA VAL A 76 -15.61 0.79 -2.13
C VAL A 76 -16.94 1.56 -2.06
N GLU A 77 -17.57 1.59 -0.89
CA GLU A 77 -18.89 2.23 -0.73
C GLU A 77 -18.84 3.77 -0.73
N LYS A 78 -17.71 4.31 -0.26
CA LYS A 78 -17.44 5.75 -0.14
C LYS A 78 -15.98 6.03 -0.47
N ASP A 79 -15.62 7.29 -0.62
CA ASP A 79 -14.25 7.74 -0.83
C ASP A 79 -13.24 6.99 0.04
N LEU A 80 -12.34 6.26 -0.64
CA LEU A 80 -11.24 5.56 -0.01
C LEU A 80 -9.94 6.31 -0.28
N LYS A 81 -9.19 6.53 0.80
CA LYS A 81 -7.84 7.09 0.77
C LYS A 81 -6.88 5.98 1.17
N VAL A 82 -5.79 5.85 0.42
CA VAL A 82 -4.70 4.92 0.71
C VAL A 82 -3.45 5.73 0.96
N VAL A 83 -2.81 5.49 2.09
CA VAL A 83 -1.49 6.06 2.42
C VAL A 83 -0.48 4.93 2.41
N LEU A 84 0.46 5.02 1.48
CA LEU A 84 1.63 4.17 1.36
C LEU A 84 2.75 4.82 2.16
N ASN A 85 3.36 4.08 3.09
CA ASN A 85 4.56 4.52 3.79
C ASN A 85 5.65 3.46 3.62
N ASN A 86 6.65 3.75 2.81
CA ASN A 86 7.81 2.90 2.68
C ASN A 86 8.70 3.09 3.90
N ILE A 87 9.10 1.98 4.51
CA ILE A 87 9.96 1.97 5.68
C ILE A 87 11.34 1.57 5.17
N LYS A 88 12.30 2.50 5.28
CA LYS A 88 13.71 2.16 5.00
C LYS A 88 14.19 1.24 6.10
N ASP A 89 14.96 0.25 5.70
CA ASP A 89 15.77 -0.46 6.66
C ASP A 89 17.00 0.39 6.99
N TYR A 90 16.98 1.04 8.14
CA TYR A 90 18.08 1.87 8.63
C TYR A 90 19.40 1.09 8.75
N PHE A 91 19.35 -0.25 8.78
CA PHE A 91 20.57 -1.07 8.81
C PHE A 91 21.38 -0.98 7.50
N PHE A 92 20.75 -0.83 6.34
CA PHE A 92 21.46 -0.76 5.06
C PHE A 92 22.19 0.58 4.86
N ASP A 93 21.60 1.67 5.35
CA ASP A 93 22.23 3.00 5.33
C ASP A 93 23.46 3.03 6.27
N ILE A 94 23.40 2.38 7.44
CA ILE A 94 24.53 2.30 8.40
C ILE A 94 25.67 1.42 7.87
N LEU A 95 25.35 0.35 7.12
CA LEU A 95 26.35 -0.56 6.55
C LEU A 95 27.01 -0.04 5.26
N SER A 96 26.41 0.94 4.58
CA SER A 96 26.95 1.53 3.35
C SER A 96 27.80 2.78 3.57
N GLU A 97 27.80 3.33 4.79
CA GLU A 97 28.68 4.44 5.21
C GLU A 97 30.01 3.96 5.86
N ASN A 98 30.29 2.65 5.91
CA ASN A 98 31.57 2.06 6.33
C ASN A 98 32.23 1.28 5.19
#